data_AF-I3S3H3-F1
#
_entry.id   AF-I3S3H3-F1
#
_cell.length_a   1.000
_cell.length_b   1.000
_cell.length_c   1.000
_cell.angle_alpha   90.00
_cell.angle_beta   90.00
_cell.angle_gamma   90.00
#
_symmetry.space_group_name_H-M   'P 1'
#
loop_
_entity.id
_entity.type
_entity.pdbx_description
1 polymer ?
#
loop_
_entity_poly.entity_id
_entity_poly.type
_entity_poly.pdbx_seq_one_letter_code
_entity_poly.pdbx_strand_id
1 'polypeptide(L)'
;MFIKEGTHRTLKEEMRKSMFYEITLEQKWEQVFSCDNNDGKKGNTVNVDAVVQKEVVVIAGWEAMMDNKMDVAESFLWFNSMNNVGEKNSVGLSMAIVERMKWEEERVGWLGGKEKGFQVKKVEEFEGTNKGWKKFGCYVLVETFVIKRLDGGIVLTYAFKHHHQLRSKWE
;
A
#
# COMPACT_ATOMS: atom_id res chain seq x y z
N MET A 1 15.13 13.23 15.47
CA MET A 1 13.97 13.46 14.59
C MET A 1 13.75 12.20 13.79
N PHE A 2 12.52 11.73 13.61
CA PHE A 2 12.23 10.45 12.94
C PHE A 2 11.56 10.59 11.55
N ILE A 3 11.00 11.77 11.27
CA ILE A 3 10.33 12.09 10.00
C ILE A 3 10.89 13.42 9.50
N LYS A 4 11.25 13.49 8.22
CA LYS A 4 11.74 14.69 7.53
C LYS A 4 10.85 15.00 6.35
N GLU A 5 10.43 16.24 6.21
CA GLU A 5 9.57 16.66 5.09
C GLU A 5 10.39 17.57 4.17
N GLY A 6 10.92 17.02 3.06
CA GLY A 6 12.00 17.61 2.27
C GLY A 6 11.66 18.87 1.46
N THR A 7 10.57 19.57 1.78
CA THR A 7 10.45 20.98 1.43
C THR A 7 11.51 21.76 2.19
N HIS A 8 12.37 22.52 1.51
CA HIS A 8 13.44 23.35 2.08
C HIS A 8 12.99 24.13 3.33
N ARG A 9 13.09 23.50 4.50
CA ARG A 9 12.72 24.04 5.80
C ARG A 9 13.88 23.79 6.74
N THR A 10 14.22 24.80 7.50
CA THR A 10 15.15 24.65 8.60
C THR A 10 14.55 23.69 9.63
N LEU A 11 15.39 22.98 10.39
CA LEU A 11 14.93 22.14 11.52
C LEU A 11 14.01 22.91 12.47
N LYS A 12 14.26 24.22 12.65
CA LYS A 12 13.43 25.12 13.45
C LYS A 12 12.02 25.27 12.88
N GLU A 13 11.86 25.32 11.57
CA GLU A 13 10.54 25.42 10.91
C GLU A 13 9.80 24.09 10.95
N GLU A 14 10.49 22.97 10.76
CA GLU A 14 9.89 21.63 10.91
C GLU A 14 9.38 21.43 12.35
N MET A 15 10.21 21.72 13.35
CA MET A 15 9.82 21.62 14.76
C MET A 15 8.69 22.59 15.14
N ARG A 16 8.67 23.81 14.57
CA ARG A 16 7.56 24.75 14.80
C ARG A 16 6.27 24.28 14.17
N LYS A 17 6.32 23.56 13.04
CA LYS A 17 5.14 23.07 12.34
C LYS A 17 4.61 21.78 12.94
N SER A 18 5.47 20.81 13.25
CA SER A 18 5.06 19.51 13.80
C SER A 18 6.23 18.85 14.54
N MET A 19 6.20 18.90 15.87
CA MET A 19 7.15 18.13 16.71
C MET A 19 6.77 16.65 16.82
N PHE A 20 5.48 16.35 16.67
CA PHE A 20 4.92 15.00 16.81
C PHE A 20 4.08 14.65 15.60
N TYR A 21 4.01 13.36 15.32
CA TYR A 21 3.21 12.78 14.26
C TYR A 21 2.37 11.65 14.84
N GLU A 22 1.19 11.45 14.29
CA GLU A 22 0.35 10.29 14.54
C GLU A 22 0.62 9.25 13.44
N ILE A 23 0.69 7.98 13.82
CA ILE A 23 0.79 6.86 12.88
C ILE A 23 -0.34 5.89 13.22
N THR A 24 -1.25 5.68 12.28
CA THR A 24 -2.35 4.70 12.40
C THR A 24 -2.16 3.58 11.39
N LEU A 25 -2.63 2.37 11.74
CA LEU A 25 -2.72 1.24 10.81
C LEU A 25 -4.18 1.05 10.39
N GLU A 26 -4.47 1.19 9.10
CA GLU A 26 -5.81 1.06 8.52
C GLU A 26 -5.90 -0.20 7.64
N GLN A 27 -7.01 -0.92 7.70
CA GLN A 27 -7.21 -2.16 6.94
C GLN A 27 -8.35 -2.01 5.91
N LYS A 28 -8.14 -2.53 4.70
CA LYS A 28 -9.19 -2.60 3.67
C LYS A 28 -9.01 -3.82 2.77
N TRP A 29 -10.10 -4.24 2.11
CA TRP A 29 -10.05 -5.21 1.01
C TRP A 29 -9.98 -4.47 -0.32
N GLU A 30 -8.92 -4.69 -1.10
CA GLU A 30 -8.74 -4.08 -2.42
C GLU A 30 -8.95 -5.13 -3.51
N GLN A 31 -9.77 -4.79 -4.52
CA GLN A 31 -10.02 -5.69 -5.65
C GLN A 31 -8.78 -5.77 -6.55
N VAL A 32 -8.29 -6.99 -6.78
CA VAL A 32 -7.12 -7.25 -7.63
C VAL A 32 -7.49 -7.93 -8.95
N PHE A 33 -8.68 -8.51 -9.02
CA PHE A 33 -9.20 -9.14 -10.23
C PHE A 33 -10.73 -9.09 -10.26
N SER A 34 -11.30 -8.97 -11.45
CA SER A 34 -12.74 -8.99 -11.68
C SER A 34 -13.05 -9.79 -12.94
N CYS A 35 -14.18 -10.50 -12.92
CA CYS A 35 -14.70 -11.20 -14.09
C CYS A 35 -16.22 -11.03 -14.12
N ASP A 36 -16.78 -10.64 -15.26
CA ASP A 36 -18.23 -10.51 -15.44
C ASP A 36 -18.77 -11.63 -16.33
N ASN A 37 -19.99 -12.08 -16.05
CA ASN A 37 -20.74 -13.11 -16.78
C ASN A 37 -22.16 -12.61 -17.13
N ASN A 38 -22.25 -11.37 -17.61
CA ASN A 38 -23.53 -10.73 -17.94
C ASN A 38 -24.35 -11.51 -18.98
N ASP A 39 -23.69 -12.19 -19.91
CA ASP A 39 -24.34 -12.98 -20.97
C ASP A 39 -24.69 -14.41 -20.52
N GLY A 40 -24.32 -14.83 -19.31
CA GLY A 40 -24.55 -16.18 -18.79
C GLY A 40 -23.80 -17.30 -19.53
N LYS A 41 -22.87 -16.95 -20.43
CA LYS A 41 -22.15 -17.89 -21.29
C LYS A 41 -20.87 -18.45 -20.67
N LYS A 42 -20.36 -17.84 -19.59
CA LYS A 42 -19.19 -18.38 -18.88
C LYS A 42 -19.64 -19.55 -18.03
N GLY A 43 -18.77 -20.56 -17.97
CA GLY A 43 -18.95 -21.68 -17.05
C GLY A 43 -18.85 -21.25 -15.58
N ASN A 44 -18.89 -22.24 -14.69
CA ASN A 44 -18.81 -22.00 -13.25
C ASN A 44 -17.38 -21.72 -12.77
N THR A 45 -16.37 -21.92 -13.62
CA THR A 45 -14.96 -21.77 -13.24
C THR A 45 -14.41 -20.41 -13.69
N VAL A 46 -13.72 -19.73 -12.78
CA VAL A 46 -12.95 -18.51 -13.04
C VAL A 46 -11.48 -18.75 -12.72
N ASN A 47 -10.62 -18.50 -13.71
CA ASN A 47 -9.18 -18.49 -13.52
C ASN A 47 -8.73 -17.06 -13.19
N VAL A 48 -8.24 -16.87 -11.98
CA VAL A 48 -7.65 -15.63 -11.50
C VAL A 48 -6.16 -15.65 -11.83
N ASP A 49 -5.72 -14.65 -12.58
CA ASP A 49 -4.30 -14.35 -12.79
C ASP A 49 -4.11 -12.82 -12.72
N ALA A 50 -3.47 -12.35 -11.65
CA ALA A 50 -3.22 -10.94 -11.42
C ALA A 50 -1.84 -10.71 -10.80
N VAL A 51 -1.16 -9.64 -11.22
CA VAL A 51 0.11 -9.20 -10.61
C VAL A 51 -0.19 -8.03 -9.68
N VAL A 52 0.25 -8.15 -8.43
CA VAL A 52 -0.07 -7.22 -7.34
C VAL A 52 1.22 -6.67 -6.74
N GLN A 53 1.34 -5.34 -6.63
CA GLN A 53 2.46 -4.69 -5.92
C GLN A 53 2.42 -5.06 -4.42
N LYS A 54 3.56 -5.36 -3.81
CA LYS A 54 3.64 -5.70 -2.38
C LYS A 54 3.51 -4.48 -1.50
N GLU A 55 4.13 -3.38 -1.92
CA GLU A 55 4.30 -2.16 -1.16
C GLU A 55 3.94 -0.97 -2.05
N VAL A 56 3.16 -0.03 -1.53
CA VAL A 56 2.81 1.21 -2.23
C VAL A 56 2.93 2.37 -1.25
N VAL A 57 3.75 3.36 -1.60
CA VAL A 57 3.89 4.59 -0.81
C VAL A 57 3.24 5.73 -1.57
N VAL A 58 2.47 6.58 -0.90
CA VAL A 58 1.81 7.74 -1.51
C VAL A 58 2.14 8.99 -0.72
N ILE A 59 2.59 10.03 -1.41
CA ILE A 59 2.88 11.36 -0.86
C ILE A 59 2.10 12.39 -1.67
N ALA A 60 1.30 13.20 -0.98
CA ALA A 60 0.44 14.23 -1.60
C ALA A 60 -0.48 13.67 -2.71
N GLY A 61 -0.95 12.43 -2.57
CA GLY A 61 -1.82 11.76 -3.55
C GLY A 61 -1.10 11.10 -4.72
N TRP A 62 0.23 11.15 -4.78
CA TRP A 62 1.04 10.57 -5.85
C TRP A 62 1.89 9.42 -5.33
N GLU A 63 1.96 8.32 -6.09
CA GLU A 63 2.84 7.19 -5.78
C GLU A 63 4.28 7.67 -5.69
N ALA A 64 4.93 7.33 -4.59
CA ALA A 64 6.28 7.74 -4.27
C ALA A 64 7.25 6.58 -4.53
N MET A 65 8.37 6.89 -5.15
CA MET A 65 9.46 5.95 -5.32
C MET A 65 10.42 6.04 -4.13
N MET A 66 10.81 4.88 -3.62
CA MET A 66 11.89 4.75 -2.66
C MET A 66 13.22 5.10 -3.33
N ASP A 67 13.99 6.00 -2.73
CA ASP A 67 15.37 6.24 -3.12
C ASP A 67 16.25 5.15 -2.53
N ASN A 68 16.92 4.39 -3.39
CA ASN A 68 17.86 3.35 -2.98
C ASN A 68 19.16 3.92 -2.39
N LYS A 69 19.37 5.24 -2.49
CA LYS A 69 20.48 5.92 -1.82
C LYS A 69 20.08 6.22 -0.38
N MET A 70 20.47 5.31 0.51
CA MET A 70 20.40 5.58 1.93
C MET A 70 21.36 6.71 2.27
N ASP A 71 20.85 7.77 2.92
CA ASP A 71 21.75 8.76 3.50
C ASP A 71 22.42 8.11 4.71
N VAL A 72 23.63 7.60 4.48
CA VAL A 72 24.44 6.89 5.48
C VAL A 72 24.72 7.77 6.70
N ALA A 73 24.73 9.10 6.54
CA ALA A 73 24.97 10.02 7.64
C ALA A 73 23.76 10.14 8.58
N GLU A 74 22.53 9.96 8.07
CA GLU A 74 21.32 10.27 8.82
C GLU A 74 20.41 9.05 9.08
N SER A 75 20.65 7.89 8.45
CA SER A 75 19.83 6.67 8.61
C SER A 75 18.34 6.88 8.27
N PHE A 76 18.06 7.66 7.22
CA PHE A 76 16.73 7.86 6.66
C PHE A 76 16.56 7.11 5.34
N LEU A 77 15.37 6.54 5.17
CA LEU A 77 14.87 6.06 3.90
C LEU A 77 14.01 7.15 3.28
N TRP A 78 14.41 7.62 2.10
CA TRP A 78 13.74 8.70 1.40
C TRP A 78 12.73 8.17 0.39
N PHE A 79 11.56 8.80 0.37
CA PHE A 79 10.51 8.57 -0.60
C PHE A 79 10.28 9.85 -1.38
N ASN A 80 10.19 9.75 -2.70
CA ASN A 80 10.02 10.89 -3.59
C ASN A 80 8.81 10.67 -4.48
N SER A 81 7.87 11.63 -4.50
CA SER A 81 6.76 11.66 -5.46
C SER A 81 6.86 12.89 -6.35
N MET A 82 6.26 12.78 -7.54
CA MET A 82 6.15 13.87 -8.50
C MET A 82 4.72 13.94 -9.01
N ASN A 83 4.12 15.13 -8.99
CA ASN A 83 2.79 15.33 -9.56
C ASN A 83 2.84 15.59 -11.07
N ASN A 84 1.66 15.64 -11.71
CA ASN A 84 1.54 15.87 -13.15
C ASN A 84 2.10 17.21 -13.65
N VAL A 85 2.36 18.17 -12.75
CA VAL A 85 2.90 19.51 -13.07
C VAL A 85 4.41 19.58 -12.76
N GLY A 86 5.03 18.46 -12.34
CA GLY A 86 6.46 18.35 -12.07
C GLY A 86 6.89 18.82 -10.67
N GLU A 87 5.94 19.13 -9.79
CA GLU A 87 6.23 19.44 -8.39
C GLU A 87 6.69 18.18 -7.66
N LYS A 88 7.81 18.29 -6.94
CA LYS A 88 8.42 17.18 -6.21
C LYS A 88 8.09 17.29 -4.73
N ASN A 89 7.68 16.15 -4.15
CA ASN A 89 7.56 16.00 -2.71
C ASN A 89 8.52 14.90 -2.25
N SER A 90 9.13 15.09 -1.09
CA SER A 90 9.97 14.07 -0.49
C SER A 90 9.72 13.95 1.01
N VAL A 91 9.71 12.72 1.49
CA VAL A 91 9.63 12.42 2.92
C VAL A 91 10.69 11.41 3.28
N GLY A 92 11.48 11.73 4.29
CA GLY A 92 12.44 10.82 4.90
C GLY A 92 11.80 10.17 6.12
N LEU A 93 11.77 8.84 6.17
CA LEU A 93 11.47 8.08 7.38
C LEU A 93 12.76 7.52 7.97
N SER A 94 12.98 7.70 9.26
CA SER A 94 14.08 7.02 9.95
C SER A 94 13.90 5.50 9.86
N MET A 95 15.00 4.77 9.80
CA MET A 95 14.97 3.31 9.77
C MET A 95 14.19 2.69 10.94
N ALA A 96 14.27 3.28 12.14
CA ALA A 96 13.52 2.80 13.29
C ALA A 96 11.99 2.77 13.04
N ILE A 97 11.45 3.74 12.28
CA ILE A 97 10.03 3.73 11.89
C ILE A 97 9.78 2.66 10.81
N VAL A 98 10.63 2.60 9.77
CA VAL A 98 10.43 1.67 8.65
C VAL A 98 10.51 0.22 9.11
N GLU A 99 11.51 -0.11 9.92
CA GLU A 99 11.69 -1.44 10.51
C GLU A 99 10.53 -1.78 11.44
N ARG A 100 10.05 -0.82 12.22
CA ARG A 100 8.89 -1.01 13.10
C ARG A 100 7.62 -1.33 12.29
N MET A 101 7.36 -0.61 11.21
CA MET A 101 6.23 -0.86 10.31
C MET A 101 6.34 -2.26 9.71
N LYS A 102 7.48 -2.59 9.10
CA LYS A 102 7.69 -3.91 8.48
C LYS A 102 7.54 -5.05 9.49
N TRP A 103 8.06 -4.87 10.70
CA TRP A 103 7.94 -5.88 11.74
C TRP A 103 6.48 -6.13 12.17
N GLU A 104 5.63 -5.09 12.21
CA GLU A 104 4.19 -5.25 12.47
C GLU A 104 3.46 -6.04 11.38
N GLU A 105 3.88 -5.90 10.13
CA GLU A 105 3.31 -6.67 9.01
C GLU A 105 3.85 -8.11 8.99
N GLU A 106 5.15 -8.28 9.23
CA GLU A 106 5.82 -9.58 9.18
C GLU A 106 5.30 -10.54 10.26
N ARG A 107 5.00 -10.05 11.47
CA ARG A 107 4.42 -10.87 12.54
C ARG A 107 3.05 -11.46 12.20
N VAL A 108 2.31 -10.86 11.26
CA VAL A 108 1.01 -11.35 10.78
C VAL A 108 1.14 -12.09 9.44
N GLY A 109 2.37 -12.51 9.09
CA GLY A 109 2.65 -13.35 7.93
C GLY A 109 2.83 -12.59 6.62
N TRP A 110 2.93 -11.25 6.64
CA TRP A 110 3.36 -10.53 5.46
C TRP A 110 4.83 -10.88 5.17
N LEU A 111 5.14 -11.20 3.91
CA LEU A 111 6.48 -11.60 3.51
C LEU A 111 7.17 -10.44 2.82
N GLY A 112 8.14 -9.86 3.53
CA GLY A 112 9.12 -8.97 2.93
C GLY A 112 9.96 -9.67 1.87
N GLY A 113 10.64 -8.89 1.04
CA GLY A 113 11.53 -9.43 0.02
C GLY A 113 11.99 -8.38 -0.99
N LYS A 114 12.87 -8.80 -1.91
CA LYS A 114 13.38 -7.93 -2.99
C LYS A 114 12.38 -7.75 -4.13
N GLU A 115 11.44 -8.68 -4.27
CA GLU A 115 10.42 -8.63 -5.31
C GLU A 115 9.43 -7.50 -5.00
N LYS A 116 9.15 -6.65 -5.99
CA LYS A 116 8.22 -5.51 -5.84
C LYS A 116 6.74 -5.92 -5.84
N GLY A 117 6.43 -7.16 -6.15
CA GLY A 117 5.08 -7.67 -6.29
C GLY A 117 5.00 -9.18 -6.12
N PHE A 118 3.79 -9.72 -6.22
CA PHE A 118 3.52 -11.16 -6.26
C PHE A 118 2.40 -11.44 -7.26
N GLN A 119 2.32 -12.70 -7.69
CA GLN A 119 1.28 -13.16 -8.59
C GLN A 119 0.17 -13.89 -7.81
N VAL A 120 -1.06 -13.49 -8.04
CA VAL A 120 -2.26 -14.18 -7.55
C VAL A 120 -2.72 -15.12 -8.65
N LYS A 121 -2.46 -16.42 -8.47
CA LYS A 121 -3.02 -17.49 -9.31
C LYS A 121 -3.97 -18.33 -8.51
N LYS A 122 -5.24 -18.38 -8.91
CA LYS A 122 -6.26 -19.18 -8.26
C LYS A 122 -7.32 -19.64 -9.25
N VAL A 123 -7.83 -20.84 -9.07
CA VAL A 123 -9.03 -21.33 -9.76
C VAL A 123 -10.18 -21.28 -8.75
N GLU A 124 -11.28 -20.65 -9.14
CA GLU A 124 -12.48 -20.46 -8.32
C GLU A 124 -13.67 -21.09 -9.03
N GLU A 125 -14.47 -21.85 -8.30
CA GLU A 125 -15.65 -22.51 -8.84
C GLU A 125 -16.90 -21.97 -8.16
N PHE A 126 -17.90 -21.63 -8.97
CA PHE A 126 -19.19 -21.17 -8.49
C PHE A 126 -20.06 -22.37 -8.10
N GLU A 127 -20.29 -22.52 -6.80
CA GLU A 127 -21.10 -23.60 -6.20
C GLU A 127 -22.59 -23.21 -6.01
N GLY A 128 -23.01 -22.03 -6.50
CA GLY A 128 -24.37 -21.53 -6.31
C GLY A 128 -25.41 -22.30 -7.14
N THR A 129 -26.56 -22.57 -6.52
CA THR A 129 -27.59 -23.47 -7.08
C THR A 129 -28.65 -22.79 -7.97
N ASN A 130 -28.81 -21.46 -7.94
CA ASN A 130 -29.88 -20.78 -8.67
C ASN A 130 -29.41 -19.48 -9.37
N LYS A 131 -29.79 -19.33 -10.65
CA LYS A 131 -29.58 -18.16 -11.55
C LYS A 131 -28.17 -17.90 -12.09
N GLY A 132 -27.19 -18.75 -11.76
CA GLY A 132 -25.79 -18.54 -12.15
C GLY A 132 -25.18 -17.32 -11.45
N TRP A 133 -23.95 -16.98 -11.81
CA TRP A 133 -23.26 -15.78 -11.33
C TRP A 133 -23.18 -14.73 -12.44
N LYS A 134 -23.23 -13.45 -12.05
CA LYS A 134 -23.07 -12.27 -12.92
C LYS A 134 -21.72 -11.63 -12.76
N LYS A 135 -21.17 -11.59 -11.55
CA LYS A 135 -19.87 -10.97 -11.30
C LYS A 135 -19.06 -11.75 -10.29
N PHE A 136 -17.78 -11.84 -10.56
CA PHE A 136 -16.77 -12.38 -9.67
C PHE A 136 -15.74 -11.29 -9.36
N GLY A 137 -15.32 -11.21 -8.10
CA GLY A 137 -14.20 -10.38 -7.68
C GLY A 137 -13.26 -11.15 -6.76
N CYS A 138 -11.96 -10.99 -6.99
CA CYS A 138 -10.90 -11.41 -6.07
C CYS A 138 -10.29 -10.17 -5.42
N TYR A 139 -10.10 -10.23 -4.11
CA TYR A 139 -9.67 -9.14 -3.27
C TYR A 139 -8.48 -9.57 -2.42
N VAL A 140 -7.58 -8.62 -2.13
CA VAL A 140 -6.46 -8.80 -1.22
C VAL A 140 -6.64 -7.91 0.01
N LEU A 141 -6.23 -8.38 1.19
CA LEU A 141 -6.12 -7.50 2.35
C LEU A 141 -4.97 -6.51 2.11
N VAL A 142 -5.25 -5.23 2.34
CA VAL A 142 -4.28 -4.15 2.36
C VAL A 142 -4.28 -3.51 3.73
N GLU A 143 -3.13 -3.50 4.38
CA GLU A 143 -2.87 -2.76 5.62
C GLU A 143 -2.06 -1.52 5.27
N THR A 144 -2.47 -0.35 5.76
CA THR A 144 -1.87 0.94 5.38
C THR A 144 -1.50 1.74 6.61
N PHE A 145 -0.21 2.02 6.78
CA PHE A 145 0.23 3.01 7.75
C PHE A 145 -0.06 4.41 7.21
N VAL A 146 -0.84 5.17 7.95
CA VAL A 146 -1.14 6.57 7.64
C VAL A 146 -0.40 7.46 8.63
N ILE A 147 0.53 8.26 8.12
CA ILE A 147 1.33 9.18 8.93
C ILE A 147 0.71 10.58 8.81
N LYS A 148 0.26 11.14 9.93
CA LYS A 148 -0.40 12.44 10.00
C LYS A 148 0.39 13.41 10.88
N ARG A 149 0.39 14.68 10.49
CA ARG A 149 0.72 15.79 11.38
C ARG A 149 -0.42 15.97 12.40
N LEU A 150 -0.14 16.63 13.52
CA LEU A 150 -1.18 16.91 14.53
C LEU A 150 -2.30 17.84 14.04
N ASP A 151 -2.07 18.59 12.96
CA ASP A 151 -3.10 19.39 12.29
C ASP A 151 -4.05 18.54 11.41
N GLY A 152 -3.86 17.21 11.38
CA GLY A 152 -4.62 16.26 10.57
C GLY A 152 -4.10 16.09 9.14
N GLY A 153 -3.11 16.88 8.71
CA GLY A 153 -2.53 16.78 7.39
C GLY A 153 -1.74 15.49 7.20
N ILE A 154 -2.07 14.72 6.17
CA ILE A 154 -1.34 13.49 5.81
C ILE A 154 0.04 13.86 5.27
N VAL A 155 1.08 13.18 5.78
CA VAL A 155 2.46 13.28 5.32
C VAL A 155 2.71 12.26 4.22
N LEU A 156 2.43 10.99 4.53
CA LEU A 156 2.47 9.87 3.58
C LEU A 156 1.56 8.74 4.04
N THR A 157 1.23 7.85 3.11
CA THR A 157 0.67 6.53 3.41
C THR A 157 1.60 5.44 2.89
N TYR A 158 1.75 4.36 3.64
CA TYR A 158 2.56 3.19 3.28
C TYR A 158 1.70 1.94 3.37
N ALA A 159 1.28 1.43 2.22
CA ALA A 159 0.40 0.27 2.09
C ALA A 159 1.19 -1.02 1.86
N PHE A 160 0.76 -2.08 2.54
CA PHE A 160 1.27 -3.45 2.47
C PHE A 160 0.15 -4.37 2.00
N LYS A 161 0.37 -5.11 0.91
CA LYS A 161 -0.62 -6.04 0.35
C LYS A 161 -0.29 -7.48 0.75
N HIS A 162 -1.24 -8.17 1.38
CA HIS A 162 -1.01 -9.47 2.02
C HIS A 162 -1.29 -10.60 1.04
N HIS A 163 -0.23 -11.11 0.42
CA HIS A 163 -0.28 -12.20 -0.56
C HIS A 163 -1.04 -13.46 -0.08
N HIS A 164 -1.06 -13.73 1.22
CA HIS A 164 -1.74 -14.88 1.81
C HIS A 164 -3.19 -14.60 2.23
N GLN A 165 -3.64 -13.34 2.20
CA GLN A 165 -5.00 -12.95 2.60
C GLN A 165 -5.81 -12.53 1.39
N LEU A 166 -6.44 -13.52 0.76
CA LEU A 166 -7.29 -13.34 -0.41
C LEU A 166 -8.75 -13.66 -0.07
N ARG A 167 -9.67 -12.90 -0.67
CA ARG A 167 -11.12 -13.16 -0.61
C ARG A 167 -11.71 -13.16 -2.00
N SER A 168 -12.69 -14.03 -2.18
CA SER A 168 -13.47 -14.12 -3.41
C SER A 168 -14.91 -13.77 -3.11
N LYS A 169 -15.55 -13.06 -4.04
CA LYS A 169 -16.95 -12.67 -3.96
C LYS A 169 -17.63 -12.97 -5.29
N TRP A 170 -18.76 -13.67 -5.20
CA TRP A 170 -19.66 -13.93 -6.32
C TRP A 170 -20.94 -13.11 -6.13
N GLU A 171 -21.47 -12.57 -7.23
CA GLU A 171 -22.76 -11.86 -7.32
C GLU A 171 -23.63 -12.47 -8.41
#